data_AF-A0AAE8ZVQ8-F1
#
_entry.id   AF-A0AAE8ZVQ8-F1
#
_cell.length_a   1.000
_cell.length_b   1.000
_cell.length_c   1.000
_cell.angle_alpha   90.00
_cell.angle_beta   90.00
_cell.angle_gamma   90.00
#
_symmetry.space_group_name_H-M   'P 1'
#
loop_
_entity.id
_entity.type
_entity.pdbx_description
1 polymer ?
#
loop_
_entity_poly.entity_id
_entity_poly.type
_entity_poly.pdbx_seq_one_letter_code
_entity_poly.pdbx_strand_id
1 'polypeptide(L)'
;MERRKRKPSPQNVVKSSACKESVTQSKTTRKRQLPPAMPDGNGQTYTFAPPRNRHNLAKLNLSEIHPPVQDSSNDDNMNSLDYVKQYLSNTLIIPPNGEVHEFERHHLEEMELLGNGSFGVVRKMLHIPTGVEMAVKKITLLTNGPDDAFNKSMQRFRLEVEATKAASNCDEIVRYYGITFHEGVAWMCMELMDLSLDKLYMIAHDIQSEDVPEQILGAVAVATIRALDHLKTSHHIIHRDIKPSNILLNRSGGVKLCDFGICGYLQNSVAQSIDVGCRPYMAPERLAPNADGYDIKSEVWSLGITMVEVANGKYPYDGFMDAPILDQVRMVVYGDPPILNPERDTSMQMKMFIAQCTIKDRRLRASFEDLKRTSVFRDYTHSIEHKEIVGDFVLRMYQHRLKLPFAQF
;
A
#
# COMPACT_ATOMS: atom_id res chain seq x y z
N MET A 1 38.80 -4.05 -53.79
CA MET A 1 39.10 -2.76 -54.45
C MET A 1 38.18 -1.72 -53.83
N GLU A 2 38.61 -1.07 -52.74
CA GLU A 2 39.23 0.28 -52.69
C GLU A 2 38.31 1.38 -53.25
N ARG A 3 37.92 2.41 -52.48
CA ARG A 3 38.75 3.56 -52.04
C ARG A 3 38.29 4.08 -50.66
N ARG A 4 39.14 4.11 -49.61
CA ARG A 4 40.11 5.16 -49.15
C ARG A 4 39.46 6.44 -48.58
N LYS A 5 39.52 6.66 -47.24
CA LYS A 5 40.52 7.46 -46.43
C LYS A 5 40.25 8.98 -46.52
N ARG A 6 40.29 9.86 -45.49
CA ARG A 6 41.00 9.94 -44.19
C ARG A 6 40.48 11.14 -43.34
N LYS A 7 40.72 11.10 -42.02
CA LYS A 7 40.64 12.15 -40.95
C LYS A 7 41.48 13.43 -41.24
N PRO A 8 41.32 14.56 -40.51
CA PRO A 8 42.05 14.81 -39.23
C PRO A 8 41.30 15.61 -38.12
N SER A 9 41.89 15.59 -36.91
CA SER A 9 41.69 16.39 -35.68
C SER A 9 43.00 17.17 -35.38
N PRO A 10 43.29 17.83 -34.21
CA PRO A 10 42.58 18.70 -33.22
C PRO A 10 43.39 20.04 -32.92
N GLN A 11 43.12 20.72 -31.77
CA GLN A 11 43.86 21.84 -31.07
C GLN A 11 43.21 23.26 -31.20
N ASN A 12 43.10 24.20 -30.24
CA ASN A 12 43.74 24.61 -28.95
C ASN A 12 42.69 25.37 -28.07
N VAL A 13 42.55 25.19 -26.75
CA VAL A 13 43.20 25.86 -25.59
C VAL A 13 43.43 27.38 -25.68
N VAL A 14 42.69 28.17 -24.88
CA VAL A 14 43.16 29.43 -24.23
C VAL A 14 42.53 29.55 -22.82
N LYS A 15 43.37 29.92 -21.83
CA LYS A 15 43.06 30.22 -20.43
C LYS A 15 42.84 31.73 -20.20
N SER A 16 42.00 32.11 -19.23
CA SER A 16 42.14 33.30 -18.37
C SER A 16 41.25 33.10 -17.13
N SER A 17 41.75 32.90 -15.90
CA SER A 17 42.37 33.81 -14.92
C SER A 17 41.40 34.74 -14.16
N ALA A 18 41.16 34.35 -12.90
CA ALA A 18 40.98 35.13 -11.66
C ALA A 18 39.89 36.24 -11.57
N CYS A 19 39.01 36.12 -10.56
CA CYS A 19 39.10 36.96 -9.36
C CYS A 19 38.26 36.40 -8.20
N LYS A 20 38.84 36.44 -6.99
CA LYS A 20 38.19 36.19 -5.70
C LYS A 20 37.51 37.49 -5.28
N GLU A 21 36.25 37.44 -4.86
CA GLU A 21 35.72 38.40 -3.89
C GLU A 21 34.78 37.70 -2.91
N SER A 22 35.23 37.69 -1.66
CA SER A 22 34.47 37.42 -0.45
C SER A 22 33.63 38.64 -0.10
N VAL A 23 32.31 38.49 0.00
CA VAL A 23 31.46 39.48 0.68
C VAL A 23 30.46 38.76 1.58
N THR A 24 30.69 38.92 2.88
CA THR A 24 29.76 38.73 3.99
C THR A 24 28.41 39.41 3.72
N GLN A 25 27.30 38.68 3.85
CA GLN A 25 25.98 39.31 3.97
C GLN A 25 25.27 38.96 5.27
N SER A 26 25.04 40.05 5.98
CA SER A 26 24.32 40.29 7.21
C SER A 26 22.85 39.89 7.15
N LYS A 27 22.36 39.42 8.30
CA LYS A 27 20.94 39.28 8.62
C LYS A 27 20.24 40.64 8.45
N THR A 28 19.23 40.71 7.57
CA THR A 28 18.28 41.82 7.55
C THR A 28 16.86 41.29 7.47
N THR A 29 16.13 41.48 8.56
CA THR A 29 14.73 41.10 8.76
C THR A 29 13.83 42.07 7.98
N ARG A 30 13.28 41.65 6.84
CA ARG A 30 12.20 42.40 6.15
C ARG A 30 10.84 41.95 6.70
N LYS A 31 10.19 42.84 7.46
CA LYS A 31 8.75 42.77 7.77
C LYS A 31 7.95 42.89 6.47
N ARG A 32 7.13 41.89 6.13
CA ARG A 32 6.13 41.98 5.06
C ARG A 32 4.96 42.85 5.56
N GLN A 33 4.65 43.94 4.84
CA GLN A 33 3.38 44.66 4.94
C GLN A 33 2.31 43.88 4.15
N LEU A 34 1.11 43.75 4.72
CA LEU A 34 -0.08 43.19 4.06
C LEU A 34 -0.75 44.27 3.18
N PRO A 35 -1.35 43.90 2.03
CA PRO A 35 -2.11 44.83 1.19
C PRO A 35 -3.47 45.22 1.82
N PRO A 36 -4.06 46.38 1.44
CA PRO A 36 -5.33 46.86 2.00
C PRO A 36 -6.53 46.06 1.48
N ALA A 37 -7.55 45.92 2.33
CA ALA A 37 -8.80 45.22 2.03
C ALA A 37 -9.73 46.03 1.10
N MET A 38 -10.39 45.34 0.17
CA MET A 38 -11.51 45.87 -0.64
C MET A 38 -12.83 45.68 0.13
N PRO A 39 -13.78 46.62 0.09
CA PRO A 39 -15.05 46.51 0.81
C PRO A 39 -16.13 45.74 0.03
N ASP A 40 -16.86 44.85 0.72
CA ASP A 40 -18.13 44.29 0.23
C ASP A 40 -19.32 45.12 0.72
N GLY A 41 -20.38 45.15 -0.09
CA GLY A 41 -21.49 46.11 -0.09
C GLY A 41 -22.49 46.11 1.08
N ASN A 42 -22.07 45.77 2.30
CA ASN A 42 -22.93 45.85 3.50
C ASN A 42 -22.33 46.62 4.69
N GLY A 43 -21.23 47.35 4.51
CA GLY A 43 -20.85 48.44 5.43
C GLY A 43 -20.51 48.06 6.89
N GLN A 44 -20.08 46.83 7.17
CA GLN A 44 -19.57 46.46 8.50
C GLN A 44 -18.04 46.28 8.50
N THR A 45 -17.36 46.95 9.43
CA THR A 45 -15.92 46.84 9.69
C THR A 45 -15.67 45.86 10.85
N TYR A 46 -14.92 44.78 10.60
CA TYR A 46 -14.44 43.87 11.65
C TYR A 46 -12.95 44.12 11.92
N THR A 47 -12.61 44.48 13.15
CA THR A 47 -11.23 44.59 13.64
C THR A 47 -10.77 43.24 14.19
N PHE A 48 -9.72 42.65 13.61
CA PHE A 48 -9.05 41.49 14.19
C PHE A 48 -8.13 41.92 15.34
N ALA A 49 -8.56 41.67 16.59
CA ALA A 49 -7.69 41.73 17.76
C ALA A 49 -6.87 40.43 17.88
N PRO A 50 -5.57 40.47 18.23
CA PRO A 50 -4.79 39.26 18.46
C PRO A 50 -5.09 38.70 19.86
N PRO A 51 -5.32 37.39 20.04
CA PRO A 51 -5.42 36.84 21.37
C PRO A 51 -4.03 36.78 22.03
N ARG A 52 -3.86 37.63 23.04
CA ARG A 52 -2.89 37.44 24.12
C ARG A 52 -3.42 36.32 25.02
N ASN A 53 -2.64 35.26 25.21
CA ASN A 53 -2.56 34.57 26.51
C ASN A 53 -1.27 33.74 26.58
N ARG A 54 -0.33 34.26 27.36
CA ARG A 54 0.77 33.51 27.99
C ARG A 54 0.23 32.93 29.30
N HIS A 55 0.66 31.71 29.62
CA HIS A 55 0.44 30.94 30.86
C HIS A 55 -0.83 30.09 30.95
N ASN A 56 -0.71 28.87 30.44
CA ASN A 56 -0.93 27.64 31.22
C ASN A 56 -0.33 26.46 30.45
N LEU A 57 0.97 26.22 30.65
CA LEU A 57 1.62 24.94 30.30
C LEU A 57 1.24 23.94 31.40
N ALA A 58 0.00 23.45 31.35
CA ALA A 58 -0.32 22.17 31.96
C ALA A 58 0.32 21.10 31.07
N LYS A 59 1.20 20.30 31.68
CA LYS A 59 1.84 19.12 31.06
C LYS A 59 0.75 18.22 30.46
N LEU A 60 0.60 18.27 29.13
CA LEU A 60 -0.08 17.21 28.40
C LEU A 60 0.85 16.00 28.39
N ASN A 61 0.49 15.02 29.20
CA ASN A 61 1.16 13.73 29.29
C ASN A 61 0.93 13.00 27.96
N LEU A 62 1.98 12.89 27.14
CA LEU A 62 1.95 12.24 25.82
C LEU A 62 2.10 10.70 25.90
N SER A 63 1.82 10.11 27.07
CA SER A 63 2.01 8.67 27.34
C SER A 63 0.76 7.80 27.13
N GLU A 64 -0.36 8.33 26.63
CA GLU A 64 -1.64 7.59 26.58
C GLU A 64 -2.15 7.25 25.16
N ILE A 65 -1.24 7.09 24.18
CA ILE A 65 -1.60 6.48 22.89
C ILE A 65 -0.61 5.35 22.57
N HIS A 66 -0.61 4.34 23.43
CA HIS A 66 -0.04 3.04 23.12
C HIS A 66 -1.20 2.03 23.05
N PRO A 67 -1.29 1.17 22.02
CA PRO A 67 -2.00 -0.10 22.20
C PRO A 67 -1.34 -0.85 23.37
N PRO A 68 -2.04 -1.74 24.08
CA PRO A 68 -1.41 -2.53 25.12
C PRO A 68 -0.43 -3.51 24.47
N VAL A 69 0.78 -3.05 24.19
CA VAL A 69 1.95 -3.91 24.29
C VAL A 69 2.09 -4.11 25.79
N GLN A 70 1.95 -5.34 26.26
CA GLN A 70 2.37 -5.64 27.62
C GLN A 70 3.81 -5.15 27.76
N ASP A 71 4.03 -4.15 28.60
CA ASP A 71 5.37 -3.74 29.03
C ASP A 71 6.00 -4.92 29.78
N SER A 72 6.57 -5.86 29.03
CA SER A 72 7.57 -6.78 29.55
C SER A 72 8.88 -6.01 29.58
N SER A 73 9.06 -5.21 30.63
CA SER A 73 10.27 -4.46 30.94
C SER A 73 11.44 -5.36 31.34
N ASN A 74 11.75 -6.38 30.52
CA ASN A 74 12.84 -7.33 30.74
C ASN A 74 13.53 -7.87 29.47
N ASP A 75 13.32 -7.28 28.28
CA ASP A 75 13.74 -7.94 27.02
C ASP A 75 14.86 -7.22 26.24
N ASP A 76 15.71 -6.45 26.93
CA ASP A 76 16.87 -5.77 26.32
C ASP A 76 18.06 -6.70 26.00
N ASN A 77 17.90 -8.02 26.11
CA ASN A 77 19.01 -8.97 25.94
C ASN A 77 18.64 -10.28 25.21
N MET A 78 17.53 -10.32 24.49
CA MET A 78 17.16 -11.49 23.70
C MET A 78 17.85 -11.43 22.33
N ASN A 79 18.71 -12.43 22.04
CA ASN A 79 19.33 -12.57 20.73
C ASN A 79 18.22 -12.68 19.67
N SER A 80 18.34 -11.94 18.58
CA SER A 80 17.33 -11.86 17.52
C SER A 80 16.99 -13.22 16.90
N LEU A 81 17.91 -14.19 16.98
CA LEU A 81 17.66 -15.57 16.59
C LEU A 81 16.68 -16.29 17.55
N ASP A 82 16.76 -16.01 18.85
CA ASP A 82 15.83 -16.59 19.84
C ASP A 82 14.43 -16.00 19.69
N TYR A 83 14.32 -14.76 19.25
CA TYR A 83 13.05 -14.16 18.90
C TYR A 83 12.44 -14.80 17.64
N VAL A 84 13.23 -15.03 16.59
CA VAL A 84 12.79 -15.77 15.39
C VAL A 84 12.25 -17.15 15.76
N LYS A 85 12.90 -17.85 16.72
CA LYS A 85 12.43 -19.13 17.24
C LYS A 85 11.05 -19.08 17.89
N GLN A 86 10.58 -17.92 18.37
CA GLN A 86 9.21 -17.80 18.92
C GLN A 86 8.12 -18.00 17.85
N TYR A 87 8.42 -17.69 16.58
CA TYR A 87 7.49 -17.89 15.47
C TYR A 87 7.59 -19.28 14.85
N LEU A 88 8.73 -19.95 15.06
CA LEU A 88 8.93 -21.34 14.71
C LEU A 88 8.15 -22.23 15.67
N SER A 89 6.88 -22.43 15.37
CA SER A 89 6.11 -23.47 16.05
C SER A 89 6.49 -24.88 15.57
N ASN A 90 7.28 -24.99 14.50
CA ASN A 90 7.48 -26.22 13.71
C ASN A 90 6.15 -26.88 13.32
N THR A 91 5.09 -26.06 13.24
CA THR A 91 3.76 -26.52 12.90
C THR A 91 3.14 -25.70 11.79
N LEU A 92 2.35 -26.38 10.98
CA LEU A 92 1.51 -25.82 9.95
C LEU A 92 0.06 -26.13 10.33
N ILE A 93 -0.78 -25.10 10.40
CA ILE A 93 -2.20 -25.23 10.74
C ILE A 93 -3.00 -24.95 9.48
N ILE A 94 -3.58 -26.02 8.91
CA ILE A 94 -4.36 -25.89 7.67
C ILE A 94 -5.87 -25.96 7.99
N PRO A 95 -6.66 -24.93 7.61
CA PRO A 95 -8.12 -24.96 7.69
C PRO A 95 -8.74 -25.96 6.70
N PRO A 96 -10.00 -26.41 6.89
CA PRO A 96 -10.98 -25.89 7.84
C PRO A 96 -10.91 -26.52 9.25
N ASN A 97 -10.33 -27.72 9.38
CA ASN A 97 -10.34 -28.49 10.63
C ASN A 97 -9.27 -28.04 11.64
N GLY A 98 -8.33 -27.19 11.21
CA GLY A 98 -7.24 -26.70 12.06
C GLY A 98 -6.25 -27.82 12.40
N GLU A 99 -6.09 -28.80 11.52
CA GLU A 99 -5.14 -29.89 11.71
C GLU A 99 -3.73 -29.31 11.80
N VAL A 100 -3.01 -29.79 12.81
CA VAL A 100 -1.65 -29.36 13.12
C VAL A 100 -0.69 -30.39 12.54
N HIS A 101 0.12 -29.98 11.59
CA HIS A 101 1.11 -30.82 10.94
C HIS A 101 2.52 -30.37 11.33
N GLU A 102 3.46 -31.31 11.44
CA GLU A 102 4.88 -30.98 11.55
C GLU A 102 5.34 -30.23 10.30
N PHE A 103 6.11 -29.16 10.49
CA PHE A 103 6.41 -28.22 9.43
C PHE A 103 7.86 -27.79 9.38
N GLU A 104 8.52 -28.21 8.31
CA GLU A 104 9.86 -27.80 7.95
C GLU A 104 9.96 -27.51 6.45
N ARG A 105 11.05 -26.86 6.04
CA ARG A 105 11.31 -26.53 4.65
C ARG A 105 11.23 -27.74 3.71
N HIS A 106 11.72 -28.91 4.11
CA HIS A 106 11.78 -30.09 3.25
C HIS A 106 10.39 -30.69 2.94
N HIS A 107 9.35 -30.29 3.66
CA HIS A 107 7.96 -30.63 3.35
C HIS A 107 7.36 -29.81 2.19
N LEU A 108 8.08 -28.81 1.67
CA LEU A 108 7.62 -27.95 0.59
C LEU A 108 8.28 -28.30 -0.75
N GLU A 109 7.46 -28.58 -1.75
CA GLU A 109 7.87 -28.66 -3.16
C GLU A 109 7.54 -27.36 -3.88
N GLU A 110 8.54 -26.76 -4.53
CA GLU A 110 8.37 -25.49 -5.23
C GLU A 110 7.75 -25.72 -6.62
N MET A 111 6.70 -24.96 -6.96
CA MET A 111 5.96 -25.12 -8.22
C MET A 111 6.18 -23.95 -9.17
N GLU A 112 5.46 -22.84 -8.96
CA GLU A 112 5.49 -21.66 -9.84
C GLU A 112 5.80 -20.38 -9.07
N LEU A 113 6.41 -19.42 -9.75
CA LEU A 113 6.53 -18.05 -9.23
C LEU A 113 5.14 -17.39 -9.31
N LEU A 114 4.71 -16.74 -8.23
CA LEU A 114 3.44 -15.99 -8.19
C LEU A 114 3.69 -14.49 -8.27
N GLY A 115 4.74 -14.00 -7.61
CA GLY A 115 5.10 -12.59 -7.62
C GLY A 115 6.54 -12.36 -7.18
N ASN A 116 7.14 -11.29 -7.71
CA ASN A 116 8.45 -10.81 -7.32
C ASN A 116 8.36 -9.29 -7.16
N GLY A 117 8.33 -8.80 -5.92
CA GLY A 117 8.16 -7.39 -5.62
C GLY A 117 9.11 -6.90 -4.54
N SER A 118 8.95 -5.64 -4.16
CA SER A 118 9.77 -4.96 -3.15
C SER A 118 9.77 -5.64 -1.78
N PHE A 119 8.78 -6.49 -1.51
CA PHE A 119 8.55 -7.17 -0.23
C PHE A 119 8.99 -8.64 -0.23
N GLY A 120 9.61 -9.11 -1.32
CA GLY A 120 10.14 -10.46 -1.46
C GLY A 120 9.50 -11.25 -2.60
N VAL A 121 9.85 -12.53 -2.63
CA VAL A 121 9.43 -13.46 -3.67
C VAL A 121 8.33 -14.35 -3.13
N VAL A 122 7.19 -14.39 -3.82
CA VAL A 122 6.06 -15.25 -3.48
C VAL A 122 5.97 -16.37 -4.52
N ARG A 123 5.96 -17.61 -4.06
CA ARG A 123 5.85 -18.80 -4.92
C ARG A 123 4.71 -19.69 -4.50
N LYS A 124 4.09 -20.35 -5.47
CA LYS A 124 3.21 -21.47 -5.24
C LYS A 124 4.07 -22.66 -4.84
N MET A 125 3.71 -23.31 -3.74
CA MET A 125 4.38 -24.52 -3.28
C MET A 125 3.34 -25.56 -2.86
N LEU A 126 3.70 -26.82 -2.99
CA LEU A 126 2.93 -27.95 -2.51
C LEU A 126 3.50 -28.39 -1.16
N HIS A 127 2.66 -28.46 -0.13
CA HIS A 127 3.04 -29.14 1.11
C HIS A 127 2.82 -30.65 0.94
N ILE A 128 3.91 -31.38 0.71
CA ILE A 128 3.93 -32.78 0.33
C ILE A 128 3.12 -33.66 1.30
N PRO A 129 3.23 -33.52 2.64
CA PRO A 129 2.50 -34.38 3.57
C PRO A 129 0.98 -34.26 3.47
N THR A 130 0.45 -33.08 3.13
CA THR A 130 -1.01 -32.82 3.11
C THR A 130 -1.58 -32.70 1.71
N GLY A 131 -0.74 -32.58 0.68
CA GLY A 131 -1.16 -32.32 -0.69
C GLY A 131 -1.75 -30.92 -0.92
N VAL A 132 -1.60 -30.00 0.04
CA VAL A 132 -2.19 -28.66 -0.03
C VAL A 132 -1.25 -27.72 -0.77
N GLU A 133 -1.77 -27.06 -1.80
CA GLU A 133 -1.09 -25.97 -2.48
C GLU A 133 -1.23 -24.67 -1.68
N MET A 134 -0.14 -23.91 -1.57
CA MET A 134 -0.08 -22.69 -0.78
C MET A 134 0.78 -21.62 -1.47
N ALA A 135 0.56 -20.37 -1.10
CA ALA A 135 1.49 -19.30 -1.40
C ALA A 135 2.54 -19.22 -0.29
N VAL A 136 3.81 -19.17 -0.69
CA VAL A 136 4.94 -19.08 0.23
C VAL A 136 5.71 -17.80 -0.06
N LYS A 137 5.66 -16.86 0.89
CA LYS A 137 6.41 -15.60 0.83
C LYS A 137 7.76 -15.77 1.50
N LYS A 138 8.83 -15.55 0.74
CA LYS A 138 10.22 -15.57 1.22
C LYS A 138 10.59 -14.18 1.75
N ILE A 139 10.75 -14.04 3.05
CA ILE A 139 11.14 -12.81 3.73
C ILE A 139 12.62 -12.91 4.11
N THR A 140 13.45 -12.09 3.49
CA THR A 140 14.91 -12.08 3.77
C THR A 140 15.19 -11.24 5.00
N LEU A 141 15.83 -11.84 6.01
CA LEU A 141 16.33 -11.12 7.18
C LEU A 141 17.76 -10.65 6.90
N LEU A 142 17.99 -9.34 6.95
CA LEU A 142 19.32 -8.76 6.69
C LEU A 142 20.27 -9.01 7.87
N THR A 143 20.92 -10.17 7.91
CA THR A 143 21.82 -10.55 9.01
C THR A 143 23.16 -9.82 8.99
N ASN A 144 23.55 -9.26 7.84
CA ASN A 144 24.82 -8.57 7.64
C ASN A 144 24.55 -7.14 7.13
N GLY A 145 24.38 -6.20 8.06
CA GLY A 145 24.21 -4.78 7.78
C GLY A 145 24.51 -3.95 9.03
N PRO A 146 24.54 -2.60 8.93
CA PRO A 146 24.56 -1.75 10.11
C PRO A 146 23.41 -2.16 11.05
N ASP A 147 23.60 -2.08 12.37
CA ASP A 147 22.60 -2.52 13.37
C ASP A 147 21.19 -1.98 13.08
N ASP A 148 21.11 -0.73 12.61
CA ASP A 148 19.86 -0.09 12.18
C ASP A 148 19.14 -0.83 11.04
N ALA A 149 19.86 -1.35 10.05
CA ALA A 149 19.28 -2.04 8.90
C ALA A 149 18.71 -3.40 9.30
N PHE A 150 19.43 -4.13 10.15
CA PHE A 150 18.99 -5.40 10.70
C PHE A 150 17.75 -5.22 11.60
N ASN A 151 17.81 -4.28 12.56
CA ASN A 151 16.68 -3.99 13.46
C ASN A 151 15.43 -3.58 12.67
N LYS A 152 15.58 -2.77 11.61
CA LYS A 152 14.48 -2.42 10.71
C LYS A 152 13.92 -3.63 9.97
N SER A 153 14.77 -4.50 9.43
CA SER A 153 14.35 -5.73 8.74
C SER A 153 13.60 -6.68 9.68
N MET A 154 14.10 -6.86 10.90
CA MET A 154 13.48 -7.68 11.94
C MET A 154 12.12 -7.10 12.38
N GLN A 155 12.02 -5.79 12.59
CA GLN A 155 10.76 -5.15 12.94
C GLN A 155 9.72 -5.27 11.82
N ARG A 156 10.12 -5.19 10.55
CA ARG A 156 9.22 -5.43 9.42
C ARG A 156 8.69 -6.86 9.43
N PHE A 157 9.59 -7.82 9.56
CA PHE A 157 9.27 -9.24 9.65
C PHE A 157 8.26 -9.52 10.77
N ARG A 158 8.54 -9.00 11.98
CA ARG A 158 7.68 -9.10 13.16
C ARG A 158 6.26 -8.67 12.88
N LEU A 159 6.13 -7.42 12.48
CA LEU A 159 4.83 -6.80 12.32
C LEU A 159 4.04 -7.47 11.19
N GLU A 160 4.70 -7.90 10.12
CA GLU A 160 4.06 -8.59 9.00
C GLU A 160 3.48 -9.96 9.40
N VAL A 161 4.28 -10.78 10.08
CA VAL A 161 3.84 -12.11 10.52
C VAL A 161 2.75 -12.00 11.58
N GLU A 162 2.92 -11.12 12.57
CA GLU A 162 1.92 -10.92 13.64
C GLU A 162 0.60 -10.40 13.11
N ALA A 163 0.64 -9.38 12.25
CA ALA A 163 -0.57 -8.81 11.64
C ALA A 163 -1.34 -9.87 10.85
N THR A 164 -0.64 -10.61 10.00
CA THR A 164 -1.26 -11.65 9.17
C THR A 164 -1.86 -12.75 10.03
N LYS A 165 -1.10 -13.26 11.00
CA LYS A 165 -1.54 -14.33 11.90
C LYS A 165 -2.75 -13.90 12.73
N ALA A 166 -2.73 -12.69 13.30
CA ALA A 166 -3.83 -12.19 14.12
C ALA A 166 -5.10 -11.94 13.30
N ALA A 167 -4.96 -11.42 12.09
CA ALA A 167 -6.08 -11.06 11.23
C ALA A 167 -6.67 -12.22 10.40
N SER A 168 -6.04 -13.40 10.42
CA SER A 168 -6.41 -14.59 9.63
C SER A 168 -7.80 -15.17 9.90
N ASN A 169 -8.52 -14.67 10.91
CA ASN A 169 -9.90 -15.05 11.20
C ASN A 169 -10.94 -14.23 10.42
N CYS A 170 -10.52 -13.24 9.61
CA CYS A 170 -11.40 -12.52 8.69
C CYS A 170 -11.37 -13.17 7.31
N ASP A 171 -12.55 -13.42 6.75
CA ASP A 171 -12.68 -14.10 5.44
C ASP A 171 -12.08 -13.29 4.30
N GLU A 172 -12.07 -11.96 4.41
CA GLU A 172 -11.49 -11.02 3.44
C GLU A 172 -9.99 -10.76 3.66
N ILE A 173 -9.32 -11.55 4.48
CA ILE A 173 -7.88 -11.44 4.72
C ILE A 173 -7.22 -12.79 4.44
N VAL A 174 -6.02 -12.75 3.84
CA VAL A 174 -5.28 -13.98 3.55
C VAL A 174 -5.00 -14.77 4.83
N ARG A 175 -5.33 -16.06 4.78
CA ARG A 175 -5.17 -16.97 5.91
C ARG A 175 -3.72 -17.42 6.05
N TYR A 176 -3.19 -17.22 7.25
CA TYR A 176 -1.90 -17.74 7.67
C TYR A 176 -1.99 -19.23 7.97
N TYR A 177 -1.02 -20.01 7.48
CA TYR A 177 -0.89 -21.43 7.82
C TYR A 177 0.28 -21.69 8.77
N GLY A 178 1.41 -21.02 8.57
CA GLY A 178 2.61 -21.30 9.36
C GLY A 178 3.84 -20.61 8.80
N ILE A 179 4.97 -20.78 9.49
CA ILE A 179 6.24 -20.20 9.09
C ILE A 179 7.39 -21.13 9.45
N THR A 180 8.35 -21.24 8.54
CA THR A 180 9.59 -21.99 8.76
C THR A 180 10.78 -21.12 8.35
N PHE A 181 11.97 -21.47 8.83
CA PHE A 181 13.19 -20.71 8.58
C PHE A 181 14.25 -21.63 8.00
N HIS A 182 14.85 -21.17 6.90
CA HIS A 182 15.89 -21.91 6.22
C HIS A 182 16.92 -20.93 5.65
N GLU A 183 18.19 -21.13 6.00
CA GLU A 183 19.33 -20.33 5.50
C GLU A 183 19.16 -18.81 5.66
N GLY A 184 18.61 -18.36 6.80
CA GLY A 184 18.41 -16.93 7.09
C GLY A 184 17.21 -16.29 6.37
N VAL A 185 16.39 -17.10 5.69
CA VAL A 185 15.15 -16.66 5.03
C VAL A 185 13.96 -17.25 5.77
N ALA A 186 12.97 -16.40 6.05
CA ALA A 186 11.67 -16.83 6.58
C ALA A 186 10.74 -17.22 5.43
N TRP A 187 10.06 -18.36 5.56
CA TRP A 187 9.15 -18.92 4.57
C TRP A 187 7.75 -18.92 5.18
N MET A 188 7.01 -17.87 4.89
CA MET A 188 5.67 -17.67 5.42
C MET A 188 4.65 -18.31 4.49
N CYS A 189 3.92 -19.31 5.00
CA CYS A 189 2.92 -20.07 4.26
C CYS A 189 1.53 -19.48 4.50
N MET A 190 0.83 -19.18 3.42
CA MET A 190 -0.49 -18.58 3.41
C MET A 190 -1.38 -19.26 2.37
N GLU A 191 -2.68 -19.02 2.47
CA GLU A 191 -3.63 -19.53 1.49
C GLU A 191 -3.29 -19.06 0.07
N LEU A 192 -3.47 -19.97 -0.88
CA LEU A 192 -3.25 -19.68 -2.30
C LEU A 192 -4.48 -18.99 -2.88
N MET A 193 -4.24 -17.90 -3.60
CA MET A 193 -5.23 -17.19 -4.41
C MET A 193 -4.87 -17.32 -5.90
N ASP A 194 -5.85 -17.20 -6.79
CA ASP A 194 -5.63 -17.47 -8.23
C ASP A 194 -5.00 -16.28 -8.94
N LEU A 195 -5.44 -15.05 -8.65
CA LEU A 195 -4.93 -13.81 -9.26
C LEU A 195 -4.88 -12.68 -8.25
N SER A 196 -3.94 -11.76 -8.45
CA SER A 196 -4.00 -10.41 -7.88
C SER A 196 -4.85 -9.51 -8.77
N LEU A 197 -5.43 -8.46 -8.18
CA LEU A 197 -6.37 -7.58 -8.87
C LEU A 197 -5.70 -6.82 -10.02
N ASP A 198 -4.42 -6.47 -9.89
CA ASP A 198 -3.60 -5.88 -10.98
C ASP A 198 -3.56 -6.77 -12.22
N LYS A 199 -3.22 -8.05 -12.03
CA LYS A 199 -3.18 -9.03 -13.12
C LYS A 199 -4.56 -9.26 -13.73
N LEU A 200 -5.59 -9.31 -12.88
CA LEU A 200 -6.96 -9.51 -13.32
C LEU A 200 -7.43 -8.37 -14.23
N TYR A 201 -7.25 -7.10 -13.84
CA TYR A 201 -7.69 -5.99 -14.69
C TYR A 201 -6.79 -5.82 -15.92
N MET A 202 -5.49 -6.08 -15.81
CA MET A 202 -4.58 -6.03 -16.95
C MET A 202 -5.01 -7.04 -18.03
N ILE A 203 -5.35 -8.28 -17.63
CA ILE A 203 -5.85 -9.28 -18.59
C ILE A 203 -7.19 -8.83 -19.18
N ALA A 204 -8.10 -8.30 -18.38
CA ALA A 204 -9.40 -7.83 -18.87
C ALA A 204 -9.24 -6.72 -19.93
N HIS A 205 -8.50 -5.65 -19.59
CA HIS A 205 -8.36 -4.48 -20.46
C HIS A 205 -7.38 -4.71 -21.62
N ASP A 206 -6.17 -5.19 -21.36
CA ASP A 206 -5.10 -5.22 -22.36
C ASP A 206 -5.15 -6.46 -23.25
N ILE A 207 -5.67 -7.57 -22.74
CA ILE A 207 -5.68 -8.86 -23.45
C ILE A 207 -7.07 -9.22 -23.98
N GLN A 208 -8.12 -8.93 -23.22
CA GLN A 208 -9.50 -9.24 -23.64
C GLN A 208 -10.25 -8.03 -24.20
N SER A 209 -9.72 -6.81 -24.01
CA SER A 209 -10.42 -5.57 -24.39
C SER A 209 -11.83 -5.52 -23.83
N GLU A 210 -12.02 -6.02 -22.60
CA GLU A 210 -13.27 -6.01 -21.85
C GLU A 210 -13.13 -5.17 -20.57
N ASP A 211 -14.21 -4.49 -20.22
CA ASP A 211 -14.30 -3.73 -18.99
C ASP A 211 -14.46 -4.65 -17.77
N VAL A 212 -13.80 -4.30 -16.65
CA VAL A 212 -14.06 -4.95 -15.36
C VAL A 212 -15.51 -4.66 -14.91
N PRO A 213 -16.39 -5.67 -14.73
CA PRO A 213 -17.79 -5.44 -14.38
C PRO A 213 -17.95 -4.75 -13.03
N GLU A 214 -19.03 -3.97 -12.87
CA GLU A 214 -19.33 -3.29 -11.61
C GLU A 214 -19.44 -4.25 -10.42
N GLN A 215 -19.93 -5.47 -10.64
CA GLN A 215 -20.03 -6.51 -9.63
C GLN A 215 -18.66 -6.88 -9.06
N ILE A 216 -17.61 -6.87 -9.88
CA ILE A 216 -16.23 -7.11 -9.43
C ILE A 216 -15.73 -5.91 -8.63
N LEU A 217 -15.99 -4.68 -9.09
CA LEU A 217 -15.65 -3.45 -8.36
C LEU A 217 -16.33 -3.40 -6.99
N GLY A 218 -17.62 -3.77 -6.93
CA GLY A 218 -18.41 -3.85 -5.71
C GLY A 218 -17.89 -4.90 -4.73
N ALA A 219 -17.59 -6.11 -5.22
CA ALA A 219 -16.99 -7.16 -4.40
C ALA A 219 -15.64 -6.73 -3.82
N VAL A 220 -14.77 -6.11 -4.63
CA VAL A 220 -13.48 -5.54 -4.19
C VAL A 220 -13.67 -4.46 -3.13
N ALA A 221 -14.59 -3.52 -3.36
CA ALA A 221 -14.86 -2.43 -2.43
C ALA A 221 -15.33 -2.94 -1.07
N VAL A 222 -16.34 -3.82 -1.07
CA VAL A 222 -16.89 -4.40 0.15
C VAL A 222 -15.84 -5.23 0.89
N ALA A 223 -15.12 -6.09 0.17
CA ALA A 223 -14.15 -6.96 0.81
C ALA A 223 -12.99 -6.17 1.43
N THR A 224 -12.47 -5.17 0.72
CA THR A 224 -11.39 -4.32 1.21
C THR A 224 -11.82 -3.52 2.44
N ILE A 225 -13.04 -2.96 2.46
CA ILE A 225 -13.55 -2.23 3.63
C ILE A 225 -13.72 -3.16 4.83
N ARG A 226 -14.21 -4.39 4.64
CA ARG A 226 -14.32 -5.37 5.73
C ARG A 226 -12.97 -5.75 6.31
N ALA A 227 -12.00 -6.04 5.45
CA ALA A 227 -10.65 -6.36 5.85
C ALA A 227 -10.01 -5.21 6.64
N LEU A 228 -10.08 -3.99 6.11
CA LEU A 228 -9.51 -2.79 6.75
C LEU A 228 -10.19 -2.47 8.09
N ASP A 229 -11.50 -2.57 8.15
CA ASP A 229 -12.25 -2.33 9.39
C ASP A 229 -11.94 -3.40 10.44
N HIS A 230 -11.82 -4.67 10.06
CA HIS A 230 -11.39 -5.75 10.97
C HIS A 230 -9.98 -5.53 11.51
N LEU A 231 -9.03 -5.17 10.64
CA LEU A 231 -7.67 -4.82 11.06
C LEU A 231 -7.68 -3.68 12.08
N LYS A 232 -8.48 -2.63 11.83
CA LYS A 232 -8.52 -1.46 12.69
C LYS A 232 -9.22 -1.72 14.02
N THR A 233 -10.35 -2.42 14.00
CA THR A 233 -11.24 -2.58 15.17
C THR A 233 -10.80 -3.73 16.06
N SER A 234 -10.48 -4.89 15.46
CA SER A 234 -10.08 -6.09 16.19
C SER A 234 -8.61 -6.06 16.62
N HIS A 235 -7.73 -5.49 15.79
CA HIS A 235 -6.28 -5.62 15.96
C HIS A 235 -5.51 -4.31 16.08
N HIS A 236 -6.18 -3.16 15.88
CA HIS A 236 -5.58 -1.82 15.93
C HIS A 236 -4.47 -1.63 14.88
N ILE A 237 -4.57 -2.38 13.78
CA ILE A 237 -3.65 -2.37 12.66
C ILE A 237 -4.18 -1.45 11.57
N ILE A 238 -3.25 -0.80 10.88
CA ILE A 238 -3.51 -0.04 9.66
C ILE A 238 -2.62 -0.65 8.57
N HIS A 239 -3.20 -1.01 7.44
CA HIS A 239 -2.55 -1.73 6.33
C HIS A 239 -1.49 -0.91 5.60
N ARG A 240 -1.76 0.38 5.34
CA ARG A 240 -0.83 1.36 4.73
C ARG A 240 -0.43 1.19 3.26
N ASP A 241 -0.68 0.03 2.66
CA ASP A 241 -0.30 -0.26 1.26
C ASP A 241 -1.47 -0.86 0.46
N ILE A 242 -2.60 -0.16 0.39
CA ILE A 242 -3.75 -0.59 -0.42
C ILE A 242 -3.50 -0.21 -1.88
N LYS A 243 -3.48 -1.24 -2.74
CA LYS A 243 -3.25 -1.15 -4.18
C LYS A 243 -3.73 -2.43 -4.86
N PRO A 244 -3.93 -2.44 -6.19
CA PRO A 244 -4.42 -3.63 -6.89
C PRO A 244 -3.59 -4.90 -6.65
N SER A 245 -2.25 -4.82 -6.59
CA SER A 245 -1.41 -6.01 -6.36
C SER A 245 -1.52 -6.64 -4.97
N ASN A 246 -2.10 -5.93 -3.98
CA ASN A 246 -2.32 -6.44 -2.62
C ASN A 246 -3.76 -6.91 -2.36
N ILE A 247 -4.61 -6.90 -3.40
CA ILE A 247 -5.97 -7.44 -3.35
C ILE A 247 -5.99 -8.68 -4.23
N LEU A 248 -6.27 -9.83 -3.64
CA LEU A 248 -6.22 -11.13 -4.29
C LEU A 248 -7.62 -11.70 -4.49
N LEU A 249 -7.82 -12.45 -5.56
CA LEU A 249 -9.08 -13.07 -5.93
C LEU A 249 -8.91 -14.54 -6.28
N ASN A 250 -9.95 -15.34 -6.05
CA ASN A 250 -9.99 -16.75 -6.43
C ASN A 250 -11.27 -17.13 -7.16
N ARG A 251 -11.23 -18.29 -7.82
CA ARG A 251 -12.33 -18.86 -8.62
C ARG A 251 -13.56 -19.23 -7.80
N SER A 252 -13.45 -19.26 -6.47
CA SER A 252 -14.58 -19.45 -5.55
C SER A 252 -15.29 -18.12 -5.20
N GLY A 253 -14.89 -17.01 -5.82
CA GLY A 253 -15.46 -15.69 -5.57
C GLY A 253 -14.91 -14.99 -4.34
N GLY A 254 -13.85 -15.52 -3.72
CA GLY A 254 -13.18 -14.89 -2.58
C GLY A 254 -12.35 -13.71 -3.03
N VAL A 255 -12.50 -12.58 -2.33
CA VAL A 255 -11.66 -11.38 -2.48
C VAL A 255 -10.99 -11.11 -1.14
N LYS A 256 -9.66 -11.06 -1.13
CA LYS A 256 -8.87 -11.01 0.11
C LYS A 256 -7.72 -10.05 0.04
N LEU A 257 -7.47 -9.36 1.14
CA LEU A 257 -6.32 -8.50 1.31
C LEU A 257 -5.10 -9.31 1.75
N CYS A 258 -3.95 -9.03 1.14
CA CYS A 258 -2.66 -9.60 1.51
C CYS A 258 -1.63 -8.49 1.77
N ASP A 259 -0.43 -8.88 2.20
CA ASP A 259 0.73 -7.98 2.28
C ASP A 259 0.47 -6.71 3.10
N PHE A 260 0.26 -6.89 4.40
CA PHE A 260 0.16 -5.79 5.37
C PHE A 260 1.44 -4.97 5.30
N GLY A 261 1.36 -3.80 4.66
CA GLY A 261 2.50 -3.02 4.20
C GLY A 261 3.21 -2.31 5.33
N ILE A 262 4.23 -2.95 5.93
CA ILE A 262 4.94 -2.37 7.08
C ILE A 262 6.31 -1.80 6.68
N CYS A 263 6.35 -1.15 5.52
CA CYS A 263 7.38 -0.14 5.24
C CYS A 263 7.02 1.24 5.83
N GLY A 264 5.75 1.47 6.22
CA GLY A 264 5.30 2.78 6.66
C GLY A 264 5.57 3.13 8.13
N TYR A 265 5.82 2.17 9.02
CA TYR A 265 6.04 2.46 10.45
C TYR A 265 7.46 2.96 10.75
N LEU A 266 8.43 2.58 9.90
CA LEU A 266 9.84 2.93 10.04
C LEU A 266 10.24 4.20 9.28
N GLN A 267 9.30 4.85 8.61
CA GLN A 267 9.52 6.06 7.80
C GLN A 267 8.67 7.21 8.35
N ASN A 268 9.03 7.70 9.55
CA ASN A 268 8.43 8.92 10.12
C ASN A 268 8.87 10.21 9.41
N SER A 269 9.62 10.12 8.29
CA SER A 269 10.00 11.28 7.51
C SER A 269 9.52 11.13 6.06
N VAL A 270 8.87 12.19 5.57
CA VAL A 270 8.49 12.37 4.16
C VAL A 270 9.71 12.13 3.25
N ALA A 271 10.91 12.51 3.70
CA ALA A 271 12.16 12.29 2.97
C ALA A 271 12.52 10.82 2.75
N GLN A 272 12.22 9.92 3.70
CA GLN A 272 12.54 8.49 3.59
C GLN A 272 11.45 7.68 2.88
N SER A 273 10.19 8.13 2.91
CA SER A 273 9.09 7.54 2.14
C SER A 273 9.15 7.90 0.65
N ILE A 274 9.82 9.01 0.29
CA ILE A 274 10.14 9.38 -1.10
C ILE A 274 11.10 8.38 -1.77
N ASP A 275 12.05 7.81 -1.02
CA ASP A 275 13.10 6.91 -1.55
C ASP A 275 12.61 5.49 -1.89
N VAL A 276 11.44 5.07 -1.42
CA VAL A 276 10.99 3.66 -1.50
C VAL A 276 9.84 3.44 -2.51
N GLY A 277 9.58 4.41 -3.38
CA GLY A 277 8.76 4.18 -4.58
C GLY A 277 7.26 3.93 -4.37
N CYS A 278 6.76 3.93 -3.12
CA CYS A 278 5.37 3.58 -2.79
C CYS A 278 4.39 4.77 -2.92
N ARG A 279 4.55 5.62 -3.94
CA ARG A 279 3.80 6.88 -4.12
C ARG A 279 2.39 6.78 -4.74
N PRO A 280 2.06 5.85 -5.66
CA PRO A 280 0.84 5.98 -6.48
C PRO A 280 -0.46 5.97 -5.68
N TYR A 281 -0.51 5.36 -4.51
CA TYR A 281 -1.76 5.22 -3.76
C TYR A 281 -1.81 6.13 -2.54
N MET A 282 -0.77 6.95 -2.29
CA MET A 282 -0.71 7.80 -1.10
C MET A 282 -1.71 8.95 -1.17
N ALA A 283 -2.41 9.15 -0.05
CA ALA A 283 -3.34 10.26 0.12
C ALA A 283 -2.64 11.63 0.17
N PRO A 284 -3.30 12.73 -0.26
CA PRO A 284 -2.71 14.07 -0.33
C PRO A 284 -2.09 14.54 0.99
N GLU A 285 -2.73 14.25 2.12
CA GLU A 285 -2.24 14.62 3.45
C GLU A 285 -0.89 13.98 3.80
N ARG A 286 -0.56 12.83 3.20
CA ARG A 286 0.72 12.15 3.42
C ARG A 286 1.88 12.76 2.63
N LEU A 287 1.57 13.46 1.55
CA LEU A 287 2.54 14.09 0.66
C LEU A 287 2.76 15.57 1.02
N ALA A 288 1.88 16.15 1.83
CA ALA A 288 1.98 17.53 2.26
C ALA A 288 3.13 17.74 3.27
N PRO A 289 3.79 18.92 3.29
CA PRO A 289 4.88 19.23 4.23
C PRO A 289 4.48 19.18 5.71
N ASN A 290 3.18 19.37 6.00
CA ASN A 290 2.59 19.32 7.34
C ASN A 290 1.77 18.04 7.50
N ALA A 291 2.32 16.89 7.10
CA ALA A 291 1.63 15.62 7.15
C ALA A 291 1.25 15.26 8.60
N ASP A 292 0.00 15.54 8.97
CA ASP A 292 -0.62 14.97 10.16
C ASP A 292 -0.75 13.45 9.94
N GLY A 293 -0.48 12.68 10.99
CA GLY A 293 -0.25 11.24 10.94
C GLY A 293 -1.24 10.40 10.11
N TYR A 294 -0.77 9.22 9.70
CA TYR A 294 -1.53 8.23 8.93
C TYR A 294 -2.83 7.83 9.66
N ASP A 295 -3.95 7.82 8.94
CA ASP A 295 -5.26 7.45 9.48
C ASP A 295 -6.06 6.59 8.50
N ILE A 296 -7.16 5.98 8.97
CA ILE A 296 -8.07 5.12 8.18
C ILE A 296 -8.55 5.80 6.90
N LYS A 297 -8.71 7.14 6.93
CA LYS A 297 -9.12 7.91 5.75
C LYS A 297 -8.05 7.94 4.67
N SER A 298 -6.78 7.73 4.98
CA SER A 298 -5.74 7.56 3.98
C SER A 298 -5.86 6.22 3.24
N GLU A 299 -6.38 5.18 3.89
CA GLU A 299 -6.68 3.89 3.23
C GLU A 299 -7.91 3.98 2.34
N VAL A 300 -8.92 4.75 2.77
CA VAL A 300 -10.08 5.08 1.94
C VAL A 300 -9.65 5.76 0.63
N TRP A 301 -8.71 6.71 0.68
CA TRP A 301 -8.15 7.29 -0.54
C TRP A 301 -7.47 6.24 -1.42
N SER A 302 -6.64 5.38 -0.82
CA SER A 302 -5.88 4.35 -1.53
C SER A 302 -6.83 3.35 -2.23
N LEU A 303 -7.95 2.98 -1.58
CA LEU A 303 -9.03 2.22 -2.18
C LEU A 303 -9.68 2.98 -3.35
N GLY A 304 -9.95 4.28 -3.20
CA GLY A 304 -10.48 5.11 -4.28
C GLY A 304 -9.59 5.11 -5.53
N ILE A 305 -8.28 5.30 -5.37
CA ILE A 305 -7.30 5.22 -6.47
C ILE A 305 -7.32 3.83 -7.11
N THR A 306 -7.28 2.78 -6.29
CA THR A 306 -7.34 1.38 -6.73
C THR A 306 -8.58 1.13 -7.59
N MET A 307 -9.75 1.61 -7.16
CA MET A 307 -11.00 1.40 -7.91
C MET A 307 -11.02 2.17 -9.24
N VAL A 308 -10.53 3.41 -9.28
CA VAL A 308 -10.44 4.17 -10.53
C VAL A 308 -9.48 3.49 -11.51
N GLU A 309 -8.34 3.01 -11.02
CA GLU A 309 -7.34 2.31 -11.84
C GLU A 309 -7.90 1.02 -12.45
N VAL A 310 -8.48 0.16 -11.61
CA VAL A 310 -9.05 -1.13 -12.04
C VAL A 310 -10.17 -0.93 -13.06
N ALA A 311 -11.04 0.06 -12.82
CA ALA A 311 -12.13 0.34 -13.73
C ALA A 311 -11.65 0.89 -15.08
N ASN A 312 -10.63 1.77 -15.07
CA ASN A 312 -10.12 2.39 -16.31
C ASN A 312 -9.05 1.56 -17.02
N GLY A 313 -8.53 0.51 -16.39
CA GLY A 313 -7.40 -0.28 -16.89
C GLY A 313 -6.05 0.42 -16.81
N LYS A 314 -6.00 1.66 -16.29
CA LYS A 314 -4.79 2.46 -16.18
C LYS A 314 -4.81 3.34 -14.94
N TYR A 315 -3.62 3.59 -14.39
CA TYR A 315 -3.45 4.48 -13.25
C TYR A 315 -4.01 5.90 -13.55
N PRO A 316 -4.74 6.55 -12.61
CA PRO A 316 -5.59 7.70 -12.92
C PRO A 316 -4.86 9.02 -13.21
N TYR A 317 -3.58 9.14 -12.87
CA TYR A 317 -2.79 10.32 -13.22
C TYR A 317 -1.88 10.00 -14.40
N ASP A 318 -2.17 10.59 -15.56
CA ASP A 318 -1.40 10.37 -16.77
C ASP A 318 0.07 10.82 -16.58
N GLY A 319 1.00 9.97 -17.02
CA GLY A 319 2.44 10.22 -16.88
C GLY A 319 2.98 10.21 -15.45
N PHE A 320 2.18 9.81 -14.45
CA PHE A 320 2.61 9.85 -13.05
C PHE A 320 3.86 9.03 -12.78
N MET A 321 3.96 7.82 -13.34
CA MET A 321 5.10 6.93 -13.09
C MET A 321 6.42 7.52 -13.60
N ASP A 322 6.37 8.28 -14.69
CA ASP A 322 7.54 8.90 -15.33
C ASP A 322 7.83 10.31 -14.80
N ALA A 323 6.87 10.93 -14.10
CA ALA A 323 7.00 12.29 -13.61
C ALA A 323 7.98 12.40 -12.43
N PRO A 324 8.76 13.50 -12.34
CA PRO A 324 9.56 13.81 -11.16
C PRO A 324 8.73 13.82 -9.88
N ILE A 325 9.36 13.52 -8.73
CA ILE A 325 8.70 13.43 -7.42
C ILE A 325 7.85 14.67 -7.11
N LEU A 326 8.39 15.86 -7.36
CA LEU A 326 7.68 17.12 -7.08
C LEU A 326 6.42 17.26 -7.93
N ASP A 327 6.44 16.78 -9.18
CA ASP A 327 5.30 16.85 -10.08
C ASP A 327 4.23 15.82 -9.71
N GLN A 328 4.62 14.61 -9.31
CA GLN A 328 3.70 13.62 -8.73
C GLN A 328 2.98 14.17 -7.49
N VAL A 329 3.73 14.79 -6.57
CA VAL A 329 3.16 15.46 -5.39
C VAL A 329 2.19 16.57 -5.83
N ARG A 330 2.54 17.36 -6.84
CA ARG A 330 1.64 18.41 -7.34
C ARG A 330 0.35 17.86 -7.94
N MET A 331 0.41 16.78 -8.71
CA MET A 331 -0.78 16.12 -9.28
C MET A 331 -1.73 15.67 -8.16
N VAL A 332 -1.20 14.98 -7.14
CA VAL A 332 -2.02 14.42 -6.06
C VAL A 332 -2.49 15.48 -5.08
N VAL A 333 -1.67 16.47 -4.73
CA VAL A 333 -2.03 17.50 -3.75
C VAL A 333 -2.86 18.63 -4.36
N TYR A 334 -2.48 19.14 -5.54
CA TYR A 334 -3.06 20.34 -6.13
C TYR A 334 -3.88 20.10 -7.41
N GLY A 335 -3.72 18.96 -8.09
CA GLY A 335 -4.53 18.62 -9.26
C GLY A 335 -5.99 18.32 -8.94
N ASP A 336 -6.75 17.82 -9.91
CA ASP A 336 -8.11 17.34 -9.64
C ASP A 336 -8.08 15.97 -8.94
N PRO A 337 -9.08 15.66 -8.10
CA PRO A 337 -9.26 14.31 -7.60
C PRO A 337 -9.64 13.39 -8.76
N PRO A 338 -9.13 12.14 -8.78
CA PRO A 338 -9.52 11.19 -9.80
C PRO A 338 -10.95 10.76 -9.55
N ILE A 339 -11.72 10.71 -10.63
CA ILE A 339 -13.10 10.24 -10.67
C ILE A 339 -13.21 9.12 -11.69
N LEU A 340 -14.22 8.27 -11.52
CA LEU A 340 -14.54 7.29 -12.54
C LEU A 340 -15.04 7.99 -13.80
N ASN A 341 -14.69 7.47 -14.98
CA ASN A 341 -15.14 8.03 -16.25
C ASN A 341 -16.68 8.16 -16.28
N PRO A 342 -17.24 9.38 -16.47
CA PRO A 342 -18.69 9.58 -16.51
C PRO A 342 -19.40 8.75 -17.57
N GLU A 343 -18.74 8.49 -18.70
CA GLU A 343 -19.27 7.74 -19.84
C GLU A 343 -19.21 6.22 -19.64
N ARG A 344 -18.54 5.73 -18.59
CA ARG A 344 -18.52 4.30 -18.28
C ARG A 344 -19.92 3.83 -17.91
N ASP A 345 -20.32 2.66 -18.42
CA ASP A 345 -21.53 1.95 -18.00
C ASP A 345 -21.33 1.40 -16.57
N THR A 346 -21.64 2.24 -15.60
CA THR A 346 -21.50 1.98 -14.17
C THR A 346 -22.50 2.86 -13.45
N SER A 347 -23.14 2.30 -12.43
CA SER A 347 -24.18 2.94 -11.65
C SER A 347 -23.71 4.26 -11.05
N MET A 348 -24.66 5.20 -10.91
CA MET A 348 -24.38 6.48 -10.25
C MET A 348 -23.92 6.25 -8.80
N GLN A 349 -24.46 5.22 -8.14
CA GLN A 349 -24.13 4.83 -6.79
C GLN A 349 -22.65 4.43 -6.67
N MET A 350 -22.13 3.63 -7.61
CA MET A 350 -20.71 3.26 -7.66
C MET A 350 -19.82 4.47 -7.96
N LYS A 351 -20.21 5.33 -8.91
CA LYS A 351 -19.49 6.58 -9.21
C LYS A 351 -19.39 7.48 -7.97
N MET A 352 -20.49 7.64 -7.23
CA MET A 352 -20.54 8.42 -5.98
C MET A 352 -19.70 7.79 -4.87
N PHE A 353 -19.75 6.46 -4.72
CA PHE A 353 -18.95 5.73 -3.74
C PHE A 353 -17.45 5.98 -3.96
N ILE A 354 -16.96 5.85 -5.20
CA ILE A 354 -15.56 6.11 -5.54
C ILE A 354 -15.21 7.58 -5.31
N ALA A 355 -16.09 8.52 -5.70
CA ALA A 355 -15.86 9.95 -5.50
C ALA A 355 -15.77 10.32 -4.01
N GLN A 356 -16.55 9.67 -3.13
CA GLN A 356 -16.43 9.84 -1.67
C GLN A 356 -15.09 9.37 -1.12
N CYS A 357 -14.46 8.39 -1.78
CA CYS A 357 -13.14 7.88 -1.42
C CYS A 357 -12.00 8.83 -1.83
N THR A 358 -12.14 9.50 -2.98
CA THR A 358 -11.09 10.36 -3.57
C THR A 358 -11.23 11.84 -3.22
N ILE A 359 -12.03 12.20 -2.20
CA ILE A 359 -12.08 13.57 -1.67
C ILE A 359 -10.72 13.95 -1.08
N LYS A 360 -10.14 15.06 -1.55
CA LYS A 360 -8.82 15.52 -1.12
C LYS A 360 -8.77 15.98 0.33
N ASP A 361 -9.76 16.76 0.79
CA ASP A 361 -9.84 17.13 2.20
C ASP A 361 -10.18 15.90 3.05
N ARG A 362 -9.18 15.41 3.79
CA ARG A 362 -9.30 14.26 4.70
C ARG A 362 -10.49 14.39 5.65
N ARG A 363 -10.87 15.59 6.09
CA ARG A 363 -11.98 15.78 7.04
C ARG A 363 -13.31 15.43 6.40
N LEU A 364 -13.46 15.72 5.11
CA LEU A 364 -14.67 15.48 4.31
C LEU A 364 -14.70 14.10 3.64
N ARG A 365 -13.53 13.48 3.45
CA ARG A 365 -13.42 12.12 2.92
C ARG A 365 -14.20 11.12 3.79
N ALA A 366 -14.88 10.17 3.17
CA ALA A 366 -15.68 9.19 3.89
C ALA A 366 -14.82 8.35 4.86
N SER A 367 -15.40 7.95 5.98
CA SER A 367 -14.88 6.89 6.85
C SER A 367 -15.38 5.52 6.41
N PHE A 368 -14.84 4.43 6.99
CA PHE A 368 -15.38 3.08 6.75
C PHE A 368 -16.87 2.98 7.12
N GLU A 369 -17.28 3.64 8.21
CA GLU A 369 -18.68 3.66 8.65
C GLU A 369 -19.59 4.39 7.66
N ASP A 370 -19.12 5.50 7.07
CA ASP A 370 -19.86 6.21 6.04
C ASP A 370 -20.04 5.35 4.78
N LEU A 371 -18.95 4.68 4.35
CA LEU A 371 -18.98 3.81 3.16
C LEU A 371 -19.85 2.56 3.37
N LYS A 372 -19.85 1.98 4.57
CA LYS A 372 -20.72 0.85 4.93
C LYS A 372 -22.22 1.17 4.86
N ARG A 373 -22.60 2.44 4.96
CA ARG A 373 -24.00 2.91 4.87
C ARG A 373 -24.47 3.15 3.44
N THR A 374 -23.56 3.09 2.46
CA THR A 374 -23.91 3.30 1.04
C THR A 374 -24.70 2.12 0.47
N SER A 375 -25.47 2.37 -0.59
CA SER A 375 -26.16 1.28 -1.30
C SER A 375 -25.16 0.28 -1.89
N VAL A 376 -24.03 0.75 -2.44
CA VAL A 376 -22.95 -0.11 -2.95
C VAL A 376 -22.53 -1.16 -1.91
N PHE A 377 -22.26 -0.73 -0.67
CA PHE A 377 -21.84 -1.68 0.35
C PHE A 377 -22.94 -2.69 0.69
N ARG A 378 -24.20 -2.25 0.78
CA ARG A 378 -25.34 -3.12 1.07
C ARG A 378 -25.61 -4.10 -0.08
N ASP A 379 -25.61 -3.60 -1.31
CA ASP A 379 -26.04 -4.34 -2.49
C ASP A 379 -25.00 -5.42 -2.84
N TYR A 380 -23.69 -5.16 -2.66
CA TYR A 380 -22.61 -6.12 -2.89
C TYR A 380 -22.17 -6.90 -1.64
N THR A 381 -22.91 -6.79 -0.53
CA THR A 381 -22.65 -7.60 0.66
C THR A 381 -23.15 -9.03 0.47
N HIS A 382 -22.21 -9.98 0.37
CA HIS A 382 -22.39 -11.42 0.59
C HIS A 382 -23.74 -12.03 0.14
N SER A 383 -24.07 -11.89 -1.15
CA SER A 383 -24.99 -12.85 -1.78
C SER A 383 -24.17 -13.96 -2.45
N ILE A 384 -24.71 -15.18 -2.45
CA ILE A 384 -24.12 -16.33 -3.15
C ILE A 384 -23.91 -15.99 -4.63
N GLU A 385 -24.91 -15.33 -5.23
CA GLU A 385 -24.90 -14.86 -6.61
C GLU A 385 -23.68 -13.96 -6.92
N HIS A 386 -23.32 -13.04 -6.03
CA HIS A 386 -22.12 -12.20 -6.25
C HIS A 386 -20.83 -13.01 -6.22
N LYS A 387 -20.71 -14.02 -5.35
CA LYS A 387 -19.53 -14.90 -5.32
C LYS A 387 -19.41 -15.72 -6.60
N GLU A 388 -20.52 -16.22 -7.14
CA GLU A 388 -20.53 -16.94 -8.41
C GLU A 388 -20.08 -16.04 -9.57
N ILE A 389 -20.64 -14.82 -9.67
CA ILE A 389 -20.23 -13.84 -10.69
C ILE A 389 -18.74 -13.51 -10.62
N VAL A 390 -18.22 -13.28 -9.40
CA VAL A 390 -16.79 -13.02 -9.20
C VAL A 390 -15.97 -14.25 -9.58
N GLY A 391 -16.36 -15.43 -9.12
CA GLY A 391 -15.67 -16.69 -9.40
C GLY A 391 -15.58 -16.99 -10.89
N ASP A 392 -16.66 -16.81 -11.63
CA ASP A 392 -16.73 -16.99 -13.08
C ASP A 392 -15.83 -15.99 -13.82
N PHE A 393 -15.85 -14.72 -13.41
CA PHE A 393 -14.97 -13.70 -13.98
C PHE A 393 -13.49 -14.04 -13.73
N VAL A 394 -13.14 -14.42 -12.50
CA VAL A 394 -11.77 -14.84 -12.15
C VAL A 394 -11.36 -16.08 -12.93
N LEU A 395 -12.24 -17.07 -13.07
CA LEU A 395 -11.96 -18.29 -13.84
C LEU A 395 -11.62 -17.97 -15.29
N ARG A 396 -12.39 -17.10 -15.95
CA ARG A 396 -12.08 -16.66 -17.33
C ARG A 396 -10.71 -15.99 -17.39
N MET A 397 -10.46 -14.98 -16.56
CA MET A 397 -9.17 -14.26 -16.55
C MET A 397 -8.00 -15.20 -16.25
N TYR A 398 -8.18 -16.14 -15.32
CA TYR A 398 -7.17 -17.14 -14.97
C TYR A 398 -6.86 -18.09 -16.13
N GLN A 399 -7.87 -18.52 -16.90
CA GLN A 399 -7.66 -19.32 -18.11
C GLN A 399 -6.87 -18.56 -19.18
N HIS A 400 -7.04 -17.25 -19.30
CA HIS A 400 -6.20 -16.42 -20.17
C HIS A 400 -4.78 -16.31 -19.62
N ARG A 401 -4.62 -16.09 -18.30
CA ARG A 401 -3.32 -16.08 -17.63
C ARG A 401 -2.49 -17.33 -17.91
N LEU A 402 -3.10 -18.52 -17.89
CA LEU A 402 -2.40 -19.78 -18.15
C LEU A 402 -1.82 -19.90 -19.56
N LYS A 403 -2.31 -19.10 -20.51
CA LYS A 403 -1.83 -19.07 -21.90
C LYS A 403 -0.69 -18.06 -22.10
N LEU A 404 -0.43 -17.20 -21.12
CA LEU A 404 0.57 -16.15 -21.21
C LEU A 404 1.88 -16.60 -20.55
N PRO A 405 3.05 -16.32 -21.15
CA PRO A 405 4.34 -16.58 -20.51
C PRO A 405 4.50 -15.69 -19.27
N PHE A 406 5.14 -16.24 -18.23
CA PHE A 406 5.30 -15.53 -16.96
C PHE A 406 5.99 -14.15 -17.09
N ALA A 407 6.89 -13.99 -18.07
CA ALA A 407 7.62 -12.75 -18.32
C ALA A 407 6.76 -11.59 -18.88
N GLN A 408 5.48 -11.82 -19.21
CA GLN A 408 4.54 -10.77 -19.59
C GLN A 408 3.82 -10.13 -18.38
N PHE A 409 4.29 -10.41 -17.16
CA PHE A 409 3.76 -9.89 -15.90
C PHE A 409 4.84 -9.23 -15.04
#